data_AF-A0A352T1S9-F1
#
_entry.id   AF-A0A352T1S9-F1
#
_cell.length_a   1.000
_cell.length_b   1.000
_cell.length_c   1.000
_cell.angle_alpha   90.00
_cell.angle_beta   90.00
_cell.angle_gamma   90.00
#
_symmetry.space_group_name_H-M   'P 1'
#
loop_
_entity.id
_entity.type
_entity.pdbx_description
1 polymer ?
#
loop_
_entity_poly.entity_id
_entity_poly.type
_entity_poly.pdbx_seq_one_letter_code
_entity_poly.pdbx_strand_id
1 'polypeptide(L)'
;AVRFIGTMNYGYAGTRELNEALTSRFMVIDMPSISTENLKKLLLREFDNIKEEHIDQFAGLFQDLKHKSENSEISTKSVDLRGLIGAIHLMDRGLEANKALEMGITNKSFDDFERKLIEDVIRLRIPNKLERKEIFTN
;
A
#
# COMPACT_ATOMS: atom_id res chain seq x y z
N ALA A 1 -20.48 -25.69 -16.44
CA ALA A 1 -20.16 -24.42 -17.15
C ALA A 1 -18.75 -23.98 -16.75
N VAL A 2 -17.96 -23.44 -17.69
CA VAL A 2 -16.59 -22.95 -17.43
C VAL A 2 -16.60 -21.41 -17.49
N ARG A 3 -15.84 -20.75 -16.61
CA ARG A 3 -15.66 -19.29 -16.58
C ARG A 3 -14.17 -18.97 -16.71
N PHE A 4 -13.85 -17.95 -17.51
CA PHE A 4 -12.49 -17.42 -17.67
C PHE A 4 -12.38 -16.06 -16.99
N ILE A 5 -11.35 -15.86 -16.18
CA ILE A 5 -11.02 -14.59 -15.53
C ILE A 5 -9.56 -14.28 -15.86
N GLY A 6 -9.31 -13.10 -16.44
CA GLY A 6 -7.97 -12.60 -16.72
C GLY A 6 -7.71 -11.32 -15.95
N THR A 7 -6.45 -11.08 -15.58
CA THR A 7 -6.00 -9.83 -14.95
C THR A 7 -4.87 -9.23 -15.77
N MET A 8 -4.85 -7.91 -15.91
CA MET A 8 -3.78 -7.19 -16.59
C MET A 8 -3.44 -5.92 -15.82
N ASN A 9 -2.14 -5.66 -15.64
CA ASN A 9 -1.65 -4.39 -15.11
C ASN A 9 -1.47 -3.42 -16.27
N TYR A 10 -2.50 -2.63 -16.57
CA TYR A 10 -2.44 -1.65 -17.64
C TYR A 10 -1.46 -0.51 -17.31
N GLY A 11 -0.73 -0.01 -18.31
CA GLY A 11 0.19 1.13 -18.15
C GLY A 11 1.51 0.84 -17.42
N TYR A 12 1.80 -0.42 -17.06
CA TYR A 12 3.11 -0.78 -16.48
C TYR A 12 4.19 -0.87 -17.56
N ALA A 13 5.37 -0.32 -17.30
CA ALA A 13 6.48 -0.34 -18.25
C ALA A 13 6.80 -1.78 -18.72
N GLY A 14 6.81 -1.98 -20.05
CA GLY A 14 7.01 -3.30 -20.67
C GLY A 14 5.73 -4.10 -20.92
N THR A 15 4.56 -3.62 -20.47
CA THR A 15 3.27 -4.24 -20.80
C THR A 15 2.82 -3.77 -22.17
N ARG A 16 2.62 -4.72 -23.09
CA ARG A 16 1.99 -4.44 -24.38
C ARG A 16 0.50 -4.23 -24.19
N GLU A 17 -0.06 -3.29 -24.93
CA GLU A 17 -1.51 -3.15 -25.01
C GLU A 17 -2.14 -4.46 -25.48
N LEU A 18 -3.29 -4.79 -24.89
CA LEU A 18 -4.09 -5.93 -25.33
C LEU A 18 -4.57 -5.67 -26.76
N ASN A 19 -4.44 -6.67 -27.63
CA ASN A 19 -5.01 -6.54 -28.97
C ASN A 19 -6.54 -6.46 -28.91
N GLU A 20 -7.14 -5.75 -29.87
CA GLU A 20 -8.59 -5.54 -29.92
C GLU A 20 -9.38 -6.85 -30.04
N ALA A 21 -8.80 -7.84 -30.72
CA ALA A 21 -9.40 -9.16 -30.88
C ALA A 21 -9.58 -9.88 -29.54
N LEU A 22 -8.61 -9.81 -28.63
CA LEU A 22 -8.70 -10.45 -27.32
C LEU A 22 -9.59 -9.64 -26.40
N THR A 23 -9.46 -8.32 -26.39
CA THR A 23 -10.30 -7.44 -25.56
C THR A 23 -11.79 -7.60 -25.87
N SER A 24 -12.18 -7.73 -27.15
CA SER A 24 -13.59 -7.92 -27.56
C SER A 24 -14.22 -9.25 -27.11
N ARG A 25 -13.42 -10.20 -26.58
CA ARG A 25 -13.90 -11.49 -26.06
C ARG A 25 -14.09 -11.49 -24.54
N PHE A 26 -13.71 -10.42 -23.86
CA PHE A 26 -13.84 -10.29 -22.41
C PHE A 26 -14.72 -9.10 -22.04
N MET A 27 -15.53 -9.27 -20.99
CA MET A 27 -16.10 -8.13 -20.28
C MET A 27 -14.99 -7.52 -19.43
N VAL A 28 -14.71 -6.23 -19.64
CA VAL A 28 -13.64 -5.52 -18.93
C VAL A 28 -14.21 -4.84 -17.69
N ILE A 29 -13.63 -5.15 -16.53
CA ILE A 29 -13.87 -4.43 -15.28
C ILE A 29 -12.64 -3.57 -15.03
N ASP A 30 -12.80 -2.26 -15.10
CA ASP A 30 -11.75 -1.33 -14.67
C ASP A 30 -11.69 -1.32 -13.14
N MET A 31 -10.50 -1.58 -12.59
CA MET A 31 -10.31 -1.67 -11.15
C MET A 31 -9.89 -0.30 -10.61
N PRO A 32 -10.79 0.41 -9.89
CA PRO A 32 -10.47 1.73 -9.38
C PRO A 32 -9.43 1.64 -8.27
N SER A 33 -8.70 2.74 -8.07
CA SER A 33 -7.87 2.89 -6.88
C SER A 33 -8.71 2.82 -5.60
N ILE A 34 -8.17 2.21 -4.54
CA ILE A 34 -8.86 2.09 -3.27
C ILE A 34 -9.04 3.47 -2.62
N SER A 35 -10.26 3.75 -2.14
CA SER A 35 -10.54 4.96 -1.35
C SER A 35 -10.02 4.80 0.08
N THR A 36 -9.74 5.90 0.77
CA THR A 36 -9.32 5.88 2.18
C THR A 36 -10.31 5.13 3.06
N GLU A 37 -11.62 5.34 2.87
CA GLU A 37 -12.66 4.65 3.64
C GLU A 37 -12.64 3.13 3.41
N ASN A 38 -12.50 2.69 2.15
CA ASN A 38 -12.42 1.27 1.83
C ASN A 38 -11.10 0.65 2.32
N LEU A 39 -10.01 1.43 2.34
CA LEU A 39 -8.75 1.00 2.93
C LEU A 39 -8.87 0.80 4.44
N LYS A 40 -9.49 1.74 5.17
CA LYS A 40 -9.75 1.58 6.62
C LYS A 40 -10.59 0.33 6.89
N LYS A 41 -11.67 0.11 6.12
CA LYS A 41 -12.51 -1.10 6.20
C LYS A 41 -11.71 -2.38 5.92
N LEU A 42 -10.81 -2.35 4.93
CA LEU A 42 -9.93 -3.47 4.61
C LEU A 42 -8.99 -3.79 5.78
N LEU A 43 -8.34 -2.77 6.35
CA LEU A 43 -7.40 -2.94 7.45
C LEU A 43 -8.08 -3.43 8.73
N LEU A 44 -9.25 -2.88 9.08
CA LEU A 44 -10.05 -3.34 10.23
C LEU A 44 -10.53 -4.79 10.08
N ARG A 45 -10.77 -5.24 8.85
CA ARG A 45 -11.14 -6.64 8.58
C ARG A 45 -9.94 -7.58 8.67
N GLU A 46 -8.76 -7.11 8.28
CA GLU A 46 -7.52 -7.90 8.27
C GLU A 46 -6.90 -8.01 9.67
N PHE A 47 -6.97 -6.95 10.46
CA PHE A 47 -6.39 -6.84 11.79
C PHE A 47 -7.50 -6.51 12.79
N ASP A 48 -8.07 -7.53 13.44
CA ASP A 48 -9.19 -7.38 14.37
C ASP A 48 -8.78 -6.79 15.74
N ASN A 49 -7.50 -6.88 16.07
CA ASN A 49 -6.90 -6.43 17.33
C ASN A 49 -6.18 -5.08 17.24
N ILE A 50 -6.23 -4.39 16.10
CA ILE A 50 -5.58 -3.08 15.92
C ILE A 50 -6.44 -1.96 16.52
N LYS A 51 -5.80 -0.95 17.12
CA LYS A 51 -6.52 0.24 17.58
C LYS A 51 -6.92 1.13 16.40
N GLU A 52 -8.13 1.67 16.45
CA GLU A 52 -8.71 2.48 15.37
C GLU A 52 -7.87 3.74 15.05
N GLU A 53 -7.23 4.34 16.06
CA GLU A 53 -6.33 5.48 15.86
C GLU A 53 -5.15 5.16 14.91
N HIS A 54 -4.65 3.92 14.95
CA HIS A 54 -3.54 3.48 14.10
C HIS A 54 -4.00 3.08 12.69
N ILE A 55 -5.24 2.60 12.54
CA ILE A 55 -5.88 2.45 11.22
C ILE A 55 -5.88 3.78 10.47
N ASP A 56 -6.23 4.85 11.15
CA ASP A 56 -6.25 6.19 10.58
C ASP A 56 -4.85 6.66 10.16
N GLN A 57 -3.83 6.39 10.98
CA GLN A 57 -2.44 6.72 10.63
C GLN A 57 -1.94 5.92 9.41
N PHE A 58 -2.18 4.61 9.37
CA PHE A 58 -1.73 3.77 8.25
C PHE A 58 -2.49 4.05 6.96
N ALA A 59 -3.80 4.26 7.03
CA ALA A 59 -4.59 4.68 5.87
C ALA A 59 -4.15 6.07 5.38
N GLY A 60 -3.89 7.01 6.30
CA GLY A 60 -3.37 8.33 5.98
C GLY A 60 -1.99 8.29 5.32
N LEU A 61 -1.07 7.49 5.86
CA LEU A 61 0.25 7.26 5.27
C LEU A 61 0.14 6.77 3.81
N PHE A 62 -0.71 5.78 3.55
CA PHE A 62 -0.91 5.27 2.20
C PHE A 62 -1.40 6.35 1.23
N GLN A 63 -2.33 7.20 1.67
CA GLN A 63 -2.85 8.29 0.84
C GLN A 63 -1.83 9.39 0.62
N ASP A 64 -1.01 9.73 1.62
CA ASP A 64 0.06 10.72 1.44
C ASP A 64 1.08 10.23 0.41
N LEU A 65 1.48 8.96 0.48
CA LEU A 65 2.36 8.36 -0.53
C LEU A 65 1.72 8.35 -1.91
N LYS A 66 0.42 8.03 -1.99
CA LYS A 66 -0.34 8.07 -3.25
C LYS A 66 -0.35 9.48 -3.85
N HIS A 67 -0.66 10.50 -3.06
CA HIS A 67 -0.66 11.90 -3.53
C HIS A 67 0.73 12.34 -4.00
N LYS A 68 1.80 11.99 -3.28
CA LYS A 68 3.17 12.26 -3.74
C LYS A 68 3.47 11.59 -5.07
N SER A 69 3.00 10.37 -5.27
CA SER A 69 3.19 9.66 -6.54
C SER A 69 2.39 10.30 -7.68
N GLU A 70 1.15 10.72 -7.42
CA GLU A 70 0.31 11.46 -8.38
C GLU A 70 0.95 12.78 -8.79
N ASN A 71 1.65 13.45 -7.87
CA ASN A 71 2.42 14.68 -8.13
C ASN A 71 3.81 14.40 -8.75
N SER A 72 4.13 13.16 -9.10
CA SER A 72 5.43 12.74 -9.64
C SER A 72 6.63 13.03 -8.72
N GLU A 73 6.41 13.18 -7.42
CA GLU A 73 7.47 13.36 -6.43
C GLU A 73 8.15 12.04 -6.07
N ILE A 74 7.40 10.93 -6.11
CA ILE A 74 7.88 9.56 -5.90
C ILE A 74 7.31 8.62 -6.97
N SER A 75 7.97 7.48 -7.18
CA SER A 75 7.51 6.47 -8.12
C SER A 75 6.26 5.75 -7.64
N THR A 76 5.48 5.22 -8.60
CA THR A 76 4.27 4.42 -8.30
C THR A 76 4.59 3.11 -7.56
N LYS A 77 5.86 2.67 -7.56
CA LYS A 77 6.31 1.48 -6.84
C LYS A 77 6.23 1.64 -5.32
N SER A 78 6.36 2.87 -4.84
CA SER A 78 6.34 3.21 -3.42
C SER A 78 4.93 3.23 -2.83
N VAL A 79 3.89 3.26 -3.68
CA VAL A 79 2.48 3.15 -3.30
C VAL A 79 2.06 1.67 -3.23
N ASP A 80 2.66 0.92 -2.29
CA ASP A 80 2.46 -0.53 -2.20
C ASP A 80 1.53 -0.92 -1.03
N LEU A 81 0.26 -1.21 -1.37
CA LEU A 81 -0.74 -1.65 -0.39
C LEU A 81 -0.36 -2.99 0.25
N ARG A 82 0.22 -3.91 -0.53
CA ARG A 82 0.66 -5.21 -0.02
C ARG A 82 1.86 -5.02 0.92
N GLY A 83 2.75 -4.10 0.57
CA GLY A 83 3.86 -3.66 1.41
C GLY A 83 3.41 -3.14 2.77
N LEU A 84 2.40 -2.26 2.78
CA LEU A 84 1.81 -1.73 4.01
C LEU A 84 1.17 -2.83 4.86
N ILE A 85 0.33 -3.68 4.28
CA ILE A 85 -0.31 -4.80 5.00
C ILE A 85 0.76 -5.74 5.57
N GLY A 86 1.80 -6.05 4.78
CA GLY A 86 2.93 -6.86 5.23
C GLY A 86 3.69 -6.21 6.40
N ALA A 87 3.88 -4.89 6.37
CA ALA A 87 4.51 -4.16 7.47
C ALA A 87 3.66 -4.24 8.75
N ILE A 88 2.35 -4.06 8.67
CA ILE A 88 1.44 -4.16 9.83
C ILE A 88 1.45 -5.58 10.41
N HIS A 89 1.48 -6.62 9.56
CA HIS A 89 1.67 -8.01 10.00
C HIS A 89 2.99 -8.18 10.76
N LEU A 90 4.10 -7.60 10.29
CA LEU A 90 5.37 -7.64 11.02
C LEU A 90 5.29 -6.90 12.37
N MET A 91 4.55 -5.79 12.44
CA MET A 91 4.32 -5.07 13.70
C MET A 91 3.54 -5.91 14.69
N ASP A 92 2.50 -6.63 14.27
CA ASP A 92 1.76 -7.56 15.13
C ASP A 92 2.63 -8.75 15.57
N ARG A 93 3.70 -9.08 14.84
CA ARG A 93 4.72 -10.05 15.28
C ARG A 93 5.82 -9.45 16.16
N GLY A 94 5.72 -8.17 16.53
CA GLY A 94 6.62 -7.51 17.46
C GLY A 94 7.75 -6.71 16.82
N LEU A 95 7.77 -6.56 15.49
CA LEU A 95 8.72 -5.65 14.85
C LEU A 95 8.30 -4.19 15.08
N GLU A 96 9.27 -3.33 15.36
CA GLU A 96 9.03 -1.90 15.50
C GLU A 96 8.51 -1.27 14.18
N ALA A 97 7.59 -0.32 14.29
CA ALA A 97 6.84 0.18 13.14
C ALA A 97 7.71 0.81 12.04
N ASN A 98 8.69 1.64 12.39
CA ASN A 98 9.57 2.27 11.41
C ASN A 98 10.40 1.23 10.67
N LYS A 99 10.95 0.23 11.36
CA LYS A 99 11.65 -0.91 10.70
C LYS A 99 10.73 -1.72 9.79
N ALA A 100 9.50 -1.98 10.22
CA ALA A 100 8.54 -2.71 9.41
C ALA A 100 8.18 -1.95 8.13
N LEU A 101 7.97 -0.62 8.23
CA LEU A 101 7.67 0.25 7.09
C LEU A 101 8.90 0.48 6.20
N GLU A 102 10.09 0.51 6.77
CA GLU A 102 11.35 0.55 6.01
C GLU A 102 11.45 -0.66 5.07
N MET A 103 11.19 -1.87 5.58
CA MET A 103 11.18 -3.10 4.79
C MET A 103 9.99 -3.18 3.81
N GLY A 104 8.81 -2.76 4.26
CA GLY A 104 7.56 -2.89 3.52
C GLY A 104 7.35 -1.85 2.42
N ILE A 105 7.96 -0.67 2.58
CA ILE A 105 7.73 0.51 1.73
C ILE A 105 9.06 1.13 1.29
N THR A 106 9.84 1.71 2.20
CA THR A 106 11.03 2.54 1.85
C THR A 106 12.05 1.79 0.99
N ASN A 107 12.43 0.58 1.37
CA ASN A 107 13.46 -0.22 0.69
C ASN A 107 13.04 -0.72 -0.70
N LYS A 108 11.79 -0.52 -1.10
CA LYS A 108 11.30 -0.82 -2.46
C LYS A 108 11.61 0.29 -3.46
N SER A 109 11.88 1.50 -2.98
CA SER A 109 12.57 2.49 -3.80
C SER A 109 14.06 2.16 -3.84
N PHE A 110 14.69 2.35 -5.00
CA PHE A 110 16.13 2.20 -5.19
C PHE A 110 16.83 3.55 -5.42
N ASP A 111 16.07 4.65 -5.45
CA ASP A 111 16.57 6.00 -5.54
C ASP A 111 16.66 6.62 -4.13
N ASP A 112 17.83 7.12 -3.75
CA ASP A 112 18.08 7.62 -2.39
C ASP A 112 17.29 8.89 -2.07
N PHE A 113 17.00 9.72 -3.07
CA PHE A 113 16.18 10.92 -2.89
C PHE A 113 14.72 10.53 -2.64
N GLU A 114 14.17 9.62 -3.44
CA GLU A 114 12.84 9.06 -3.24
C GLU A 114 12.71 8.36 -1.88
N ARG A 115 13.70 7.57 -1.46
CA ARG A 115 13.72 6.93 -0.13
C ARG A 115 13.57 7.95 0.98
N LYS A 116 14.35 9.03 0.92
CA LYS A 116 14.30 10.10 1.93
C LYS A 116 12.93 10.76 2.01
N LEU A 117 12.30 11.03 0.86
CA LEU A 117 10.94 11.58 0.82
C LEU A 117 9.92 10.64 1.47
N ILE A 118 10.03 9.32 1.24
CA ILE A 118 9.16 8.32 1.86
C ILE A 118 9.37 8.28 3.38
N GLU A 119 10.63 8.27 3.82
CA GLU A 119 10.97 8.29 5.25
C GLU A 119 10.42 9.54 5.95
N ASP A 120 10.50 10.70 5.31
CA ASP A 120 9.96 11.95 5.86
C ASP A 120 8.43 11.86 6.04
N VAL A 121 7.70 11.28 5.08
CA VAL A 121 6.25 11.05 5.22
C VAL A 121 5.94 10.07 6.35
N ILE A 122 6.70 8.98 6.46
CA ILE A 122 6.52 8.01 7.55
C ILE A 122 6.70 8.69 8.90
N ARG A 123 7.76 9.49 9.07
CA ARG A 123 8.06 10.19 10.33
C ARG A 123 7.01 11.24 10.71
N LEU A 124 6.30 11.82 9.75
CA LEU A 124 5.21 12.76 10.00
C LEU A 124 3.94 12.08 10.54
N ARG A 125 3.75 10.79 10.27
CA ARG A 125 2.56 10.02 10.65
C ARG A 125 2.81 9.08 11.83
N ILE A 126 3.98 8.45 11.86
CA ILE A 126 4.30 7.33 12.74
C ILE A 126 5.36 7.76 13.74
N PRO A 127 5.07 7.71 15.05
CA PRO A 127 6.04 8.01 16.09
C PRO A 127 7.30 7.13 15.98
N ASN A 128 8.44 7.69 16.39
CA ASN A 128 9.66 6.92 16.55
C ASN A 128 9.48 5.85 17.63
N LYS A 129 9.95 4.63 17.38
CA LYS A 129 9.88 3.49 18.32
C LYS A 129 8.45 3.08 18.68
N LEU A 130 7.50 3.23 17.76
CA LEU A 130 6.14 2.71 17.95
C LEU A 130 6.18 1.18 17.97
N GLU A 131 5.83 0.59 19.12
CA GLU A 131 5.86 -0.85 19.36
C GLU A 131 4.48 -1.50 19.28
N ARG A 132 4.46 -2.82 19.12
CA ARG A 132 3.25 -3.64 19.04
C ARG A 132 2.19 -3.31 20.12
N LYS A 133 2.61 -3.16 21.37
CA LYS A 133 1.72 -2.88 22.53
C LYS A 133 0.95 -1.55 22.41
N GLU A 134 1.49 -0.61 21.64
CA GLU A 134 0.86 0.68 21.37
C GLU A 134 -0.14 0.52 20.23
N ILE A 135 0.15 -0.32 19.24
CA ILE A 135 -0.64 -0.50 18.02
C ILE A 135 -1.85 -1.44 18.21
N PHE A 136 -1.67 -2.51 18.97
CA PHE A 136 -2.64 -3.60 19.11
C PHE A 136 -3.16 -3.73 20.55
N THR A 137 -4.35 -4.29 20.71
CA THR A 137 -5.08 -4.40 22.00
C THR A 137 -4.81 -5.69 22.77
N ASN A 138 -4.25 -6.72 22.12
CA ASN A 138 -3.93 -8.03 22.72
C ASN A 138 -2.43 -8.25 22.82
#